data_AF-A0A2G9S1K4-F1
#
_entry.id   AF-A0A2G9S1K4-F1
#
_cell.length_a   1.000
_cell.length_b   1.000
_cell.length_c   1.000
_cell.angle_alpha   90.00
_cell.angle_beta   90.00
_cell.angle_gamma   90.00
#
_symmetry.space_group_name_H-M   'P 1'
#
loop_
_entity.id
_entity.type
_entity.pdbx_description
1 polymer ?
#
loop_
_entity_poly.entity_id
_entity_poly.type
_entity_poly.pdbx_seq_one_letter_code
_entity_poly.pdbx_strand_id
1 'polypeptide(L)'
;MSLISIPSVPDPVPERCQMKPVADKNEISALDQRPLILKGCMAKVTNQEVYVLNVIHSKGLHALTLDISREESEGKAPEKPPVLIVNANANATLVFSVNAKGFSVTVEHSASVFYQISQVPSFDVKQSEELLQWAEQKYGEVSLFAELKDESKILLKVEKSKTGPESCVPQANYNFGDSLQVESESEDIESCSYKAPATGSKTERNVYIVQVTNTGTPSSHKTIDIHTTTVNGPCEKPPVLFLVGDRDYEWNLPATFDFGIEVSQ
;
A
#
# COMPACT_ATOMS: atom_id res chain seq x y z
N MET A 1 41.92 -46.07 41.76
CA MET A 1 41.71 -44.62 41.60
C MET A 1 41.05 -44.45 40.25
N SER A 2 39.73 -44.34 40.20
CA SER A 2 38.96 -44.24 38.95
C SER A 2 38.19 -42.93 38.95
N LEU A 3 38.51 -42.08 37.99
CA LEU A 3 37.79 -40.85 37.67
C LEU A 3 36.50 -41.24 36.93
N ILE A 4 35.35 -40.84 37.48
CA ILE A 4 34.07 -40.87 36.76
C ILE A 4 33.95 -39.51 36.06
N SER A 5 34.05 -39.52 34.73
CA SER A 5 33.75 -38.35 33.91
C SER A 5 32.24 -38.26 33.72
N ILE A 6 31.66 -37.12 34.06
CA ILE A 6 30.27 -36.77 33.71
C ILE A 6 30.29 -36.35 32.23
N PRO A 7 29.42 -36.88 31.35
CA PRO A 7 29.19 -36.25 30.06
C PRO A 7 28.28 -35.03 30.28
N SER A 8 28.81 -33.85 30.02
CA SER A 8 28.02 -32.64 29.79
C SER A 8 27.18 -32.85 28.53
N VAL A 9 25.88 -33.05 28.69
CA VAL A 9 24.91 -32.91 27.60
C VAL A 9 24.87 -31.42 27.25
N PRO A 10 25.14 -31.00 26.00
CA PRO A 10 24.83 -29.64 25.59
C PRO A 10 23.32 -29.49 25.66
N ASP A 11 22.85 -28.48 26.40
CA ASP A 11 21.43 -28.13 26.46
C ASP A 11 20.85 -28.07 25.03
N PRO A 12 19.70 -28.71 24.76
CA PRO A 12 19.06 -28.62 23.46
C PRO A 12 18.72 -27.15 23.22
N VAL A 13 19.21 -26.62 22.10
CA VAL A 13 18.78 -25.32 21.57
C VAL A 13 17.26 -25.31 21.60
N PRO A 14 16.61 -24.34 22.27
CA PRO A 14 15.16 -24.33 22.38
C PRO A 14 14.55 -24.35 20.98
N GLU A 15 13.61 -25.27 20.80
CA GLU A 15 12.97 -25.54 19.51
C GLU A 15 12.36 -24.23 18.99
N ARG A 16 12.81 -23.80 17.80
CA ARG A 16 12.33 -22.57 17.19
C ARG A 16 10.83 -22.72 16.92
N CYS A 17 10.10 -21.68 17.26
CA CYS A 17 8.67 -21.60 17.04
C CYS A 17 8.36 -21.64 15.52
N GLN A 18 7.38 -22.44 15.11
CA GLN A 18 7.01 -22.61 13.70
C GLN A 18 6.04 -21.52 13.27
N MET A 19 6.46 -20.68 12.32
CA MET A 19 5.63 -19.63 11.73
C MET A 19 4.41 -20.21 11.01
N LYS A 20 3.28 -19.56 11.18
CA LYS A 20 2.02 -19.89 10.51
C LYS A 20 1.34 -18.60 10.04
N PRO A 21 0.63 -18.60 8.91
CA PRO A 21 -0.16 -17.45 8.48
C PRO A 21 -1.14 -17.02 9.58
N VAL A 22 -1.28 -15.71 9.79
CA VAL A 22 -2.26 -15.16 10.73
C VAL A 22 -3.66 -15.41 10.16
N ALA A 23 -4.50 -16.11 10.93
CA ALA A 23 -5.84 -16.48 10.49
C ALA A 23 -6.87 -15.34 10.62
N ASP A 24 -6.68 -14.43 11.58
CA ASP A 24 -7.58 -13.31 11.84
C ASP A 24 -6.89 -11.96 11.58
N LYS A 25 -7.21 -11.35 10.43
CA LYS A 25 -6.72 -10.00 10.07
C LYS A 25 -7.23 -8.90 11.01
N ASN A 26 -8.23 -9.18 11.86
CA ASN A 26 -8.68 -8.23 12.89
C ASN A 26 -7.73 -8.20 14.10
N GLU A 27 -6.88 -9.23 14.27
CA GLU A 27 -5.88 -9.27 15.33
C GLU A 27 -4.64 -8.47 14.94
N ILE A 28 -4.13 -8.68 13.73
CA ILE A 28 -2.96 -8.02 13.17
C ILE A 28 -3.19 -7.80 11.68
N SER A 29 -2.98 -6.57 11.23
CA SER A 29 -2.88 -6.20 9.81
C SER A 29 -1.61 -5.40 9.58
N ALA A 30 -1.07 -5.49 8.37
CA ALA A 30 0.07 -4.71 7.92
C ALA A 30 -0.31 -4.05 6.60
N LEU A 31 -0.04 -2.75 6.51
CA LEU A 31 -0.23 -1.97 5.30
C LEU A 31 1.14 -1.69 4.71
N ASP A 32 1.27 -1.97 3.42
CA ASP A 32 2.46 -1.66 2.64
C ASP A 32 2.15 -0.45 1.75
N GLN A 33 2.93 0.60 1.90
CA GLN A 33 2.82 1.83 1.10
C GLN A 33 3.84 1.87 -0.05
N ARG A 34 4.46 0.73 -0.40
CA ARG A 34 5.29 0.61 -1.60
C ARG A 34 4.39 0.57 -2.84
N PRO A 35 4.44 1.58 -3.72
CA PRO A 35 3.59 1.57 -4.88
C PRO A 35 3.95 0.45 -5.84
N LEU A 36 3.01 -0.47 -6.11
CA LEU A 36 3.13 -1.44 -7.19
C LEU A 36 2.57 -0.83 -8.49
N ILE A 37 3.21 0.26 -8.93
CA ILE A 37 2.91 0.94 -10.19
C ILE A 37 3.58 0.17 -11.33
N LEU A 38 2.77 -0.52 -12.11
CA LEU A 38 3.24 -1.27 -13.28
C LEU A 38 3.58 -0.32 -14.42
N LYS A 39 2.71 0.65 -14.69
CA LYS A 39 2.89 1.71 -15.69
C LYS A 39 2.30 3.02 -15.18
N GLY A 40 2.91 4.14 -15.52
CA GLY A 40 2.34 5.44 -15.19
C GLY A 40 2.83 6.58 -16.06
N CYS A 41 2.06 7.66 -16.11
CA CYS A 41 2.48 8.93 -16.68
C CYS A 41 1.68 10.09 -16.08
N MET A 42 2.26 11.29 -16.15
CA MET A 42 1.55 12.55 -15.94
C MET A 42 1.84 13.49 -17.11
N ALA A 43 0.84 14.27 -17.49
CA ALA A 43 0.98 15.31 -18.50
C ALA A 43 0.33 16.60 -18.05
N LYS A 44 0.81 17.71 -18.62
CA LYS A 44 0.13 18.99 -18.43
C LYS A 44 -1.15 18.99 -19.26
N VAL A 45 -2.20 19.62 -18.73
CA VAL A 45 -3.50 19.73 -19.41
C VAL A 45 -3.99 21.17 -19.39
N THR A 46 -4.67 21.56 -20.47
CA THR A 46 -5.13 22.94 -20.66
C THR A 46 -6.61 23.09 -20.30
N ASN A 47 -7.43 22.07 -20.57
CA ASN A 47 -8.88 22.14 -20.51
C ASN A 47 -9.45 21.48 -19.24
N GLN A 48 -9.62 20.16 -19.25
CA GLN A 48 -10.24 19.38 -18.17
C GLN A 48 -9.23 18.38 -17.63
N GLU A 49 -9.22 18.19 -16.31
CA GLU A 49 -8.36 17.20 -15.67
C GLU A 49 -8.99 15.81 -15.82
N VAL A 50 -8.20 14.85 -16.32
CA VAL A 50 -8.65 13.48 -16.59
C VAL A 50 -7.65 12.51 -15.96
N TYR A 51 -8.13 11.72 -15.01
CA TYR A 51 -7.35 10.78 -14.23
C TYR A 51 -7.80 9.35 -14.58
N VAL A 52 -6.87 8.52 -15.04
CA VAL A 52 -7.15 7.13 -15.44
C VAL A 52 -6.47 6.18 -14.48
N LEU A 53 -7.26 5.36 -13.79
CA LEU A 53 -6.80 4.30 -12.90
C LEU A 53 -7.16 2.95 -13.52
N ASN A 54 -6.14 2.17 -13.87
CA ASN A 54 -6.29 0.81 -14.34
C ASN A 54 -5.80 -0.16 -13.25
N VAL A 55 -6.73 -0.84 -12.60
CA VAL A 55 -6.45 -1.70 -11.46
C VAL A 55 -6.38 -3.16 -11.92
N ILE A 56 -5.23 -3.78 -11.70
CA ILE A 56 -5.01 -5.19 -11.98
C ILE A 56 -5.01 -5.91 -10.64
N HIS A 57 -5.97 -6.80 -10.42
CA HIS A 57 -6.01 -7.59 -9.21
C HIS A 57 -6.18 -9.07 -9.47
N SER A 58 -5.78 -9.85 -8.46
CA SER A 58 -5.97 -11.30 -8.45
C SER A 58 -7.47 -11.67 -8.50
N LYS A 59 -7.77 -12.90 -8.93
CA LYS A 59 -9.15 -13.37 -9.16
C LYS A 59 -9.96 -13.28 -7.87
N GLY A 60 -11.06 -12.54 -7.90
CA GLY A 60 -11.98 -12.48 -6.76
C GLY A 60 -12.73 -11.15 -6.68
N LEU A 61 -13.27 -10.89 -5.50
CA LEU A 61 -13.85 -9.61 -5.11
C LEU A 61 -12.77 -8.80 -4.41
N HIS A 62 -12.48 -7.61 -4.92
CA HIS A 62 -11.51 -6.68 -4.33
C HIS A 62 -12.18 -5.35 -4.01
N ALA A 63 -11.88 -4.78 -2.86
CA ALA A 63 -12.39 -3.48 -2.45
C ALA A 63 -11.29 -2.43 -2.58
N LEU A 64 -11.61 -1.32 -3.23
CA LEU A 64 -10.70 -0.18 -3.40
C LEU A 64 -11.38 1.11 -2.98
N THR A 65 -10.69 1.85 -2.11
CA THR A 65 -11.09 3.21 -1.71
C THR A 65 -10.16 4.24 -2.33
N LEU A 66 -10.73 5.23 -3.00
CA LEU A 66 -10.02 6.40 -3.51
C LEU A 66 -10.35 7.63 -2.67
N ASP A 67 -9.35 8.15 -1.97
CA ASP A 67 -9.41 9.49 -1.39
C ASP A 67 -8.84 10.49 -2.40
N ILE A 68 -9.67 11.42 -2.85
CA ILE A 68 -9.26 12.45 -3.81
C ILE A 68 -9.27 13.82 -3.14
N SER A 69 -8.14 14.49 -3.21
CA SER A 69 -7.89 15.77 -2.53
C SER A 69 -7.36 16.80 -3.51
N ARG A 70 -7.65 18.07 -3.25
CA ARG A 70 -7.13 19.20 -4.01
C ARG A 70 -6.51 20.18 -3.02
N GLU A 71 -5.34 20.72 -3.33
CA GLU A 71 -4.82 21.84 -2.56
C GLU A 71 -5.71 23.07 -2.76
N GLU A 72 -6.04 23.76 -1.66
CA GLU A 72 -6.74 25.04 -1.71
C GLU A 72 -5.85 26.08 -2.40
N SER A 73 -5.94 26.16 -3.72
CA SER A 73 -5.38 27.29 -4.46
C SER A 73 -6.25 28.53 -4.21
N GLU A 74 -5.64 29.72 -4.05
CA GLU A 74 -6.32 31.03 -3.97
C GLU A 74 -7.06 31.46 -5.27
N GLY A 75 -7.51 30.49 -6.07
CA GLY A 75 -8.11 30.69 -7.38
C GLY A 75 -9.54 30.17 -7.47
N LYS A 76 -10.26 30.69 -8.48
CA LYS A 76 -11.59 30.22 -8.88
C LYS A 76 -11.60 28.70 -9.05
N ALA A 77 -12.67 28.06 -8.55
CA ALA A 77 -12.93 26.65 -8.82
C ALA A 77 -12.78 26.34 -10.32
N PRO A 78 -12.22 25.17 -10.70
CA PRO A 78 -12.06 24.83 -12.10
C PRO A 78 -13.41 24.84 -12.80
N GLU A 79 -13.40 25.34 -14.03
CA GLU A 79 -14.62 25.55 -14.83
C GLU A 79 -15.34 24.24 -15.14
N LYS A 80 -14.61 23.12 -15.14
CA LYS A 80 -15.14 21.76 -15.29
C LYS A 80 -14.67 20.87 -14.14
N PRO A 81 -15.54 19.98 -13.63
CA PRO A 81 -15.13 18.98 -12.64
C PRO A 81 -14.10 18.02 -13.26
N PRO A 82 -13.14 17.52 -12.47
CA PRO A 82 -12.23 16.47 -12.92
C PRO A 82 -13.00 15.18 -13.25
N VAL A 83 -12.49 14.45 -14.25
CA VAL A 83 -13.01 13.14 -14.64
C VAL A 83 -12.09 12.07 -14.10
N LEU A 84 -12.66 11.09 -13.42
CA LEU A 84 -12.01 9.89 -12.96
C LEU A 84 -12.50 8.70 -13.79
N ILE A 85 -11.59 8.03 -14.47
CA ILE A 85 -11.86 6.84 -15.27
C ILE A 85 -11.25 5.66 -14.52
N VAL A 86 -12.08 4.68 -14.15
CA VAL A 86 -11.65 3.50 -13.39
C VAL A 86 -11.91 2.23 -14.20
N ASN A 87 -10.84 1.50 -14.48
CA ASN A 87 -10.90 0.19 -15.12
C ASN A 87 -10.38 -0.90 -14.18
N ALA A 88 -10.89 -2.10 -14.36
CA ALA A 88 -10.38 -3.29 -13.71
C ALA A 88 -10.26 -4.46 -14.68
N ASN A 89 -9.31 -5.36 -14.43
CA ASN A 89 -9.13 -6.54 -15.28
C ASN A 89 -10.34 -7.50 -15.21
N ALA A 90 -10.64 -8.14 -16.34
CA ALA A 90 -11.85 -8.97 -16.50
C ALA A 90 -11.95 -10.19 -15.56
N ASN A 91 -10.84 -10.60 -14.94
CA ASN A 91 -10.79 -11.79 -14.10
C ASN A 91 -11.28 -11.54 -12.68
N ALA A 92 -11.61 -10.29 -12.35
CA ALA A 92 -11.94 -9.92 -11.00
C ALA A 92 -12.92 -8.75 -10.94
N THR A 93 -13.58 -8.61 -9.80
CA THR A 93 -14.60 -7.60 -9.56
C THR A 93 -14.05 -6.56 -8.60
N LEU A 94 -14.08 -5.28 -8.99
CA LEU A 94 -13.66 -4.18 -8.15
C LEU A 94 -14.88 -3.48 -7.53
N VAL A 95 -14.97 -3.49 -6.20
CA VAL A 95 -15.89 -2.63 -5.46
C VAL A 95 -15.19 -1.31 -5.21
N PHE A 96 -15.65 -0.26 -5.89
CA PHE A 96 -14.98 1.03 -5.91
C PHE A 96 -15.77 2.08 -5.13
N SER A 97 -15.07 2.78 -4.22
CA SER A 97 -15.61 3.93 -3.51
C SER A 97 -14.70 5.15 -3.72
N VAL A 98 -15.29 6.32 -3.92
CA VAL A 98 -14.56 7.59 -4.01
C VAL A 98 -15.02 8.55 -2.92
N ASN A 99 -14.05 9.20 -2.30
CA ASN A 99 -14.24 10.24 -1.30
C ASN A 99 -13.55 11.52 -1.77
N ALA A 100 -14.35 12.45 -2.31
CA ALA A 100 -13.89 13.74 -2.78
C ALA A 100 -14.20 14.83 -1.76
N LYS A 101 -13.16 15.47 -1.22
CA LYS A 101 -13.32 16.54 -0.22
C LYS A 101 -13.41 17.90 -0.91
N GLY A 102 -14.56 18.56 -0.79
CA GLY A 102 -14.73 19.96 -1.20
C GLY A 102 -14.94 20.20 -2.70
N PHE A 103 -15.12 19.16 -3.52
CA PHE A 103 -15.46 19.30 -4.95
C PHE A 103 -16.16 18.05 -5.50
N SER A 104 -16.80 18.19 -6.66
CA SER A 104 -17.43 17.08 -7.38
C SER A 104 -16.48 16.46 -8.39
N VAL A 105 -16.56 15.14 -8.56
CA VAL A 105 -15.80 14.35 -9.54
C VAL A 105 -16.79 13.61 -10.42
N THR A 106 -16.56 13.62 -11.73
CA THR A 106 -17.29 12.74 -12.65
C THR A 106 -16.58 11.40 -12.71
N VAL A 107 -17.30 10.31 -12.40
CA VAL A 107 -16.73 8.95 -12.42
C VAL A 107 -17.25 8.18 -13.62
N GLU A 108 -16.34 7.61 -14.40
CA GLU A 108 -16.60 6.72 -15.51
C GLU A 108 -15.95 5.37 -15.20
N HIS A 109 -16.67 4.27 -15.41
CA HIS A 109 -16.16 2.96 -14.99
C HIS A 109 -16.45 1.84 -15.99
N SER A 110 -15.58 0.84 -16.00
CA SER A 110 -15.75 -0.38 -16.79
C SER A 110 -16.80 -1.33 -16.21
N ALA A 111 -17.14 -2.39 -16.97
CA ALA A 111 -18.05 -3.45 -16.53
C ALA A 111 -17.54 -4.28 -15.34
N SER A 112 -16.22 -4.31 -15.12
CA SER A 112 -15.61 -5.02 -13.99
C SER A 112 -15.60 -4.22 -12.68
N VAL A 113 -16.15 -3.00 -12.70
CA VAL A 113 -16.14 -2.06 -11.57
C VAL A 113 -17.56 -1.78 -11.11
N PHE A 114 -17.81 -1.97 -9.81
CA PHE A 114 -19.05 -1.63 -9.13
C PHE A 114 -18.86 -0.32 -8.37
N TYR A 115 -19.56 0.74 -8.80
CA TYR A 115 -19.45 2.07 -8.21
C TYR A 115 -20.82 2.60 -7.77
N GLN A 116 -20.96 2.98 -6.50
CA GLN A 116 -22.16 3.63 -5.91
C GLN A 116 -23.51 3.04 -6.40
N ILE A 117 -23.62 1.71 -6.47
CA ILE A 117 -24.83 0.98 -6.88
C ILE A 117 -25.18 1.15 -8.38
N SER A 118 -24.48 2.01 -9.13
CA SER A 118 -24.60 2.07 -10.59
C SER A 118 -24.06 0.78 -11.20
N GLN A 119 -24.93 0.08 -11.94
CA GLN A 119 -24.58 -1.14 -12.65
C GLN A 119 -24.33 -0.92 -14.14
N VAL A 120 -24.51 0.31 -14.64
CA VAL A 120 -24.34 0.60 -16.07
C VAL A 120 -22.92 1.06 -16.30
N PRO A 121 -22.07 0.24 -16.94
CA PRO A 121 -20.72 0.66 -17.25
C PRO A 121 -20.71 1.77 -18.29
N SER A 122 -19.76 2.67 -18.14
CA SER A 122 -19.49 3.77 -19.08
C SER A 122 -18.82 3.29 -20.38
N PHE A 123 -18.06 2.21 -20.30
CA PHE A 123 -17.28 1.66 -21.40
C PHE A 123 -16.99 0.17 -21.18
N ASP A 124 -16.64 -0.53 -22.26
CA ASP A 124 -16.17 -1.92 -22.25
C ASP A 124 -14.79 -1.97 -22.91
N VAL A 125 -13.76 -1.73 -22.08
CA VAL A 125 -12.35 -1.81 -22.48
C VAL A 125 -11.67 -2.82 -21.59
N LYS A 126 -10.89 -3.73 -22.18
CA LYS A 126 -10.27 -4.86 -21.46
C LYS A 126 -8.76 -4.75 -21.37
N GLN A 127 -8.14 -4.01 -22.29
CA GLN A 127 -6.69 -3.85 -22.37
C GLN A 127 -6.29 -2.44 -21.92
N SER A 128 -5.17 -2.35 -21.22
CA SER A 128 -4.65 -1.10 -20.65
C SER A 128 -4.31 -0.06 -21.71
N GLU A 129 -3.70 -0.48 -22.82
CA GLU A 129 -3.34 0.40 -23.94
C GLU A 129 -4.57 0.98 -24.65
N GLU A 130 -5.64 0.19 -24.76
CA GLU A 130 -6.91 0.63 -25.35
C GLU A 130 -7.63 1.64 -24.43
N LEU A 131 -7.45 1.52 -23.11
CA LEU A 131 -8.09 2.40 -22.13
C LEU A 131 -7.61 3.84 -22.25
N LEU A 132 -6.29 4.03 -22.40
CA LEU A 132 -5.72 5.36 -22.57
C LEU A 132 -6.22 6.00 -23.87
N GLN A 133 -6.23 5.23 -24.98
CA GLN A 133 -6.75 5.71 -26.25
C GLN A 133 -8.23 6.08 -26.18
N TRP A 134 -9.05 5.28 -25.48
CA TRP A 134 -10.45 5.58 -25.26
C TRP A 134 -10.65 6.88 -24.48
N ALA A 135 -9.87 7.07 -23.40
CA ALA A 135 -9.91 8.28 -22.59
C ALA A 135 -9.54 9.52 -23.42
N GLU A 136 -8.48 9.42 -24.23
CA GLU A 136 -8.03 10.49 -25.11
C GLU A 136 -9.05 10.81 -26.20
N GLN A 137 -9.68 9.80 -26.80
CA GLN A 137 -10.72 10.01 -27.81
C GLN A 137 -11.96 10.71 -27.24
N LYS A 138 -12.34 10.42 -25.99
CA LYS A 138 -13.54 10.98 -25.36
C LYS A 138 -13.31 12.36 -24.74
N TYR A 139 -12.16 12.58 -24.08
CA TYR A 139 -11.89 13.79 -23.29
C TYR A 139 -10.72 14.63 -23.79
N GLY A 140 -9.90 14.12 -24.72
CA GLY A 140 -8.72 14.81 -25.24
C GLY A 140 -7.48 14.52 -24.39
N GLU A 141 -7.00 15.52 -23.65
CA GLU A 141 -5.76 15.40 -22.89
C GLU A 141 -5.97 14.57 -21.60
N VAL A 142 -5.08 13.62 -21.31
CA VAL A 142 -5.07 12.84 -20.06
C VAL A 142 -4.03 13.39 -19.10
N SER A 143 -4.45 13.77 -17.89
CA SER A 143 -3.57 14.36 -16.87
C SER A 143 -2.71 13.33 -16.18
N LEU A 144 -3.27 12.17 -15.88
CA LEU A 144 -2.60 11.08 -15.20
C LEU A 144 -3.15 9.74 -15.67
N PHE A 145 -2.26 8.80 -15.94
CA PHE A 145 -2.59 7.38 -16.11
C PHE A 145 -1.76 6.59 -15.13
N ALA A 146 -2.39 5.69 -14.37
CA ALA A 146 -1.72 4.75 -13.49
C ALA A 146 -2.29 3.34 -13.69
N GLU A 147 -1.40 2.39 -13.93
CA GLU A 147 -1.68 0.95 -13.88
C GLU A 147 -1.13 0.41 -12.56
N LEU A 148 -2.04 -0.05 -11.71
CA LEU A 148 -1.78 -0.40 -10.31
C LEU A 148 -2.08 -1.88 -10.09
N LYS A 149 -1.39 -2.50 -9.13
CA LYS A 149 -1.59 -3.91 -8.83
C LYS A 149 -1.97 -4.14 -7.36
N ASP A 150 -3.10 -4.82 -7.16
CA ASP A 150 -3.59 -5.31 -5.86
C ASP A 150 -3.71 -4.22 -4.74
N GLU A 151 -3.86 -2.94 -5.11
CA GLU A 151 -3.97 -1.82 -4.16
C GLU A 151 -5.34 -1.78 -3.47
N SER A 152 -5.39 -1.56 -2.15
CA SER A 152 -6.63 -1.47 -1.35
C SER A 152 -7.08 -0.02 -1.11
N LYS A 153 -6.14 0.93 -1.14
CA LYS A 153 -6.42 2.36 -1.03
C LYS A 153 -5.52 3.18 -1.95
N ILE A 154 -6.09 4.23 -2.54
CA ILE A 154 -5.36 5.21 -3.34
C ILE A 154 -5.64 6.60 -2.76
N LEU A 155 -4.59 7.38 -2.60
CA LEU A 155 -4.68 8.81 -2.33
C LEU A 155 -4.23 9.55 -3.59
N LEU A 156 -5.17 10.23 -4.23
CA LEU A 156 -4.92 11.02 -5.44
C LEU A 156 -5.02 12.51 -5.09
N LYS A 157 -3.92 13.21 -5.32
CA LYS A 157 -3.87 14.67 -5.21
C LYS A 157 -4.09 15.26 -6.59
N VAL A 158 -5.25 15.87 -6.81
CA VAL A 158 -5.56 16.54 -8.07
C VAL A 158 -4.90 17.90 -8.09
N GLU A 159 -3.96 18.05 -9.01
CA GLU A 159 -3.31 19.32 -9.28
C GLU A 159 -3.27 19.53 -10.79
N LYS A 160 -3.68 20.73 -11.22
CA LYS A 160 -3.47 21.13 -12.61
C LYS A 160 -1.98 21.33 -12.82
N SER A 161 -1.29 20.26 -13.23
CA SER A 161 0.13 20.31 -13.51
C SER A 161 0.39 21.33 -14.61
N LYS A 162 1.05 22.43 -14.24
CA LYS A 162 1.49 23.48 -15.18
C LYS A 162 2.84 23.14 -15.81
N THR A 163 3.50 22.09 -15.32
CA THR A 163 4.87 21.71 -15.64
C THR A 163 4.92 20.21 -15.91
N GLY A 164 5.23 19.81 -17.13
CA GLY A 164 5.26 18.40 -17.50
C GLY A 164 5.29 18.21 -19.02
N PRO A 165 5.35 16.96 -19.49
CA PRO A 165 5.24 16.65 -20.91
C PRO A 165 3.84 17.02 -21.43
N GLU A 166 3.77 17.29 -22.74
CA GLU A 166 2.51 17.59 -23.46
C GLU A 166 1.56 16.38 -23.55
N SER A 167 2.09 15.17 -23.41
CA SER A 167 1.34 13.92 -23.62
C SER A 167 1.65 12.91 -22.53
N CYS A 168 0.63 12.16 -22.10
CA CYS A 168 0.78 11.09 -21.13
C CYS A 168 1.22 9.81 -21.85
N VAL A 169 2.53 9.52 -21.83
CA VAL A 169 3.07 8.28 -22.39
C VAL A 169 3.45 7.35 -21.24
N PRO A 170 2.72 6.24 -20.99
CA PRO A 170 2.97 5.38 -19.85
C PRO A 170 4.38 4.77 -19.86
N GLN A 171 5.07 4.88 -18.71
CA GLN A 171 6.40 4.33 -18.47
C GLN A 171 6.33 3.31 -17.33
N ALA A 172 7.15 2.26 -17.41
CA ALA A 172 7.26 1.28 -16.34
C ALA A 172 7.85 1.92 -15.07
N ASN A 173 7.36 1.53 -13.89
CA ASN A 173 7.83 2.02 -12.58
C ASN A 173 7.87 3.55 -12.47
N TYR A 174 6.87 4.24 -13.03
CA TYR A 174 6.77 5.69 -12.99
C TYR A 174 6.61 6.19 -11.55
N ASN A 175 7.29 7.27 -11.19
CA ASN A 175 7.20 7.88 -9.87
C ASN A 175 6.26 9.09 -9.90
N PHE A 176 5.12 8.99 -9.21
CA PHE A 176 4.15 10.08 -9.08
C PHE A 176 4.46 11.08 -7.95
N GLY A 177 5.48 10.83 -7.12
CA GLY A 177 5.72 11.60 -5.91
C GLY A 177 4.45 11.70 -5.06
N ASP A 178 4.11 12.90 -4.62
CA ASP A 178 2.93 13.14 -3.79
C ASP A 178 1.60 13.21 -4.57
N SER A 179 1.64 13.13 -5.90
CA SER A 179 0.43 13.20 -6.72
C SER A 179 -0.42 11.93 -6.61
N LEU A 180 0.21 10.78 -6.39
CA LEU A 180 -0.47 9.50 -6.21
C LEU A 180 0.28 8.64 -5.20
N GLN A 181 -0.38 8.36 -4.08
CA GLN A 181 0.08 7.41 -3.07
C GLN A 181 -0.89 6.23 -3.04
N VAL A 182 -0.38 5.06 -2.70
CA VAL A 182 -1.17 3.83 -2.66
C VAL A 182 -0.85 3.04 -1.39
N GLU A 183 -1.82 2.27 -0.94
CA GLU A 183 -1.67 1.36 0.17
C GLU A 183 -2.23 -0.01 -0.25
N SER A 184 -1.46 -1.04 0.06
CA SER A 184 -1.83 -2.44 -0.13
C SER A 184 -1.89 -3.14 1.23
N GLU A 185 -2.85 -4.04 1.40
CA GLU A 185 -2.81 -4.96 2.55
C GLU A 185 -1.75 -6.03 2.31
N SER A 186 -0.87 -6.25 3.29
CA SER A 186 0.05 -7.38 3.24
C SER A 186 -0.68 -8.67 3.59
N GLU A 187 -0.51 -9.68 2.74
CA GLU A 187 -0.96 -11.05 3.00
C GLU A 187 0.13 -11.91 3.66
N ASP A 188 1.37 -11.41 3.71
CA ASP A 188 2.55 -12.13 4.18
C ASP A 188 2.79 -11.91 5.69
N ILE A 189 1.72 -12.02 6.49
CA ILE A 189 1.82 -11.92 7.95
C ILE A 189 1.79 -13.31 8.55
N GLU A 190 2.88 -13.66 9.23
CA GLU A 190 3.00 -14.90 9.97
C GLU A 190 3.14 -14.64 11.47
N SER A 191 2.60 -15.54 12.27
CA SER A 191 2.74 -15.51 13.72
C SER A 191 3.05 -16.89 14.28
N CYS A 192 3.56 -16.87 15.49
CA CYS A 192 3.81 -18.09 16.24
C CYS A 192 3.88 -17.76 17.74
N SER A 193 3.58 -18.74 18.61
CA SER A 193 3.66 -18.55 20.05
C SER A 193 4.85 -19.31 20.64
N TYR A 194 5.79 -18.58 21.24
CA TYR A 194 6.94 -19.16 21.92
C TYR A 194 6.70 -19.21 23.43
N LYS A 195 6.93 -20.39 24.04
CA LYS A 195 6.90 -20.57 25.49
C LYS A 195 8.31 -20.79 25.99
N ALA A 196 8.87 -19.78 26.65
CA ALA A 196 10.18 -19.90 27.27
C ALA A 196 10.19 -21.01 28.34
N PRO A 197 11.30 -21.76 28.49
CA PRO A 197 11.47 -22.70 29.60
C PRO A 197 11.25 -22.01 30.95
N ALA A 198 10.61 -22.69 31.90
CA ALA A 198 10.02 -22.10 33.09
C ALA A 198 11.03 -21.41 34.04
N THR A 199 11.32 -20.12 33.79
CA THR A 199 12.07 -19.26 34.71
C THR A 199 11.11 -18.41 35.56
N GLY A 200 10.26 -19.05 36.37
CA GLY A 200 9.54 -18.46 37.52
C GLY A 200 8.59 -17.25 37.30
N SER A 201 8.60 -16.60 36.13
CA SER A 201 7.84 -15.41 35.79
C SER A 201 7.02 -15.72 34.54
N LYS A 202 5.70 -15.81 34.70
CA LYS A 202 4.76 -15.86 33.57
C LYS A 202 4.51 -14.44 33.09
N THR A 203 5.42 -13.91 32.29
CA THR A 203 5.20 -12.65 31.56
C THR A 203 4.93 -12.98 30.11
N GLU A 204 3.65 -12.89 29.73
CA GLU A 204 3.26 -12.85 28.32
C GLU A 204 3.64 -11.49 27.75
N ARG A 205 4.27 -11.51 26.57
CA ARG A 205 4.71 -10.31 25.85
C ARG A 205 4.59 -10.57 24.36
N ASN A 206 4.00 -9.61 23.65
CA ASN A 206 3.92 -9.65 22.20
C ASN A 206 5.19 -9.05 21.60
N VAL A 207 5.74 -9.72 20.59
CA VAL A 207 6.88 -9.27 19.80
C VAL A 207 6.43 -9.22 18.35
N TYR A 208 6.53 -8.05 17.76
CA TYR A 208 6.27 -7.81 16.34
C TYR A 208 7.61 -7.68 15.64
N ILE A 209 7.80 -8.40 14.53
CA ILE A 209 9.06 -8.39 13.79
C ILE A 209 8.77 -7.84 12.40
N VAL A 210 9.42 -6.73 12.05
CA VAL A 210 9.39 -6.18 10.70
C VAL A 210 10.73 -6.44 10.06
N GLN A 211 10.74 -7.34 9.07
CA GLN A 211 11.93 -7.70 8.32
C GLN A 211 11.88 -7.12 6.92
N VAL A 212 12.88 -6.32 6.58
CA VAL A 212 13.02 -5.72 5.26
C VAL A 212 14.12 -6.46 4.52
N THR A 213 13.78 -7.03 3.36
CA THR A 213 14.73 -7.73 2.51
C THR A 213 15.05 -6.89 1.28
N ASN A 214 16.33 -6.74 0.96
CA ASN A 214 16.75 -6.06 -0.26
C ASN A 214 16.66 -7.03 -1.45
N THR A 215 15.79 -6.74 -2.42
CA THR A 215 15.63 -7.53 -3.64
C THR A 215 16.27 -6.87 -4.87
N GLY A 216 17.01 -5.77 -4.71
CA GLY A 216 17.59 -4.99 -5.81
C GLY A 216 19.06 -4.60 -5.63
N THR A 217 19.64 -3.94 -6.63
CA THR A 217 21.03 -3.48 -6.59
C THR A 217 21.26 -2.46 -5.47
N PRO A 218 22.35 -2.58 -4.70
CA PRO A 218 22.65 -1.69 -3.58
C PRO A 218 23.20 -0.38 -4.11
N SER A 219 22.45 0.72 -4.03
CA SER A 219 23.03 2.02 -4.43
C SER A 219 22.40 3.27 -3.82
N SER A 220 21.73 3.18 -2.67
CA SER A 220 21.45 4.37 -1.85
C SER A 220 21.00 3.98 -0.45
N HIS A 221 21.35 4.81 0.55
CA HIS A 221 20.68 4.82 1.85
C HIS A 221 19.16 4.93 1.63
N LYS A 222 18.37 4.15 2.37
CA LYS A 222 16.91 4.16 2.29
C LYS A 222 16.31 4.38 3.67
N THR A 223 15.38 5.31 3.78
CA THR A 223 14.62 5.52 5.02
C THR A 223 13.32 4.72 4.95
N ILE A 224 12.95 4.09 6.06
CA ILE A 224 11.73 3.31 6.22
C ILE A 224 10.90 3.93 7.34
N ASP A 225 9.75 4.47 6.95
CA ASP A 225 8.76 4.99 7.87
C ASP A 225 7.91 3.84 8.44
N ILE A 226 7.85 3.72 9.76
CA ILE A 226 7.00 2.72 10.42
C ILE A 226 5.97 3.42 11.29
N HIS A 227 4.72 3.13 11.01
CA HIS A 227 3.58 3.58 11.80
C HIS A 227 2.88 2.39 12.44
N THR A 228 2.50 2.53 13.71
CA THR A 228 1.75 1.51 14.46
C THR A 228 0.49 2.13 15.04
N THR A 229 -0.62 1.42 14.95
CA THR A 229 -1.90 1.86 15.52
C THR A 229 -2.49 0.74 16.36
N THR A 230 -2.94 1.05 17.57
CA THR A 230 -3.63 0.11 18.47
C THR A 230 -5.14 0.36 18.44
N VAL A 231 -5.93 -0.65 18.07
CA VAL A 231 -7.40 -0.52 17.93
C VAL A 231 -8.10 -0.38 19.29
N ASN A 232 -7.55 -0.96 20.36
CA ASN A 232 -8.19 -1.03 21.69
C ASN A 232 -7.55 -0.10 22.74
N GLY A 233 -6.87 0.96 22.31
CA GLY A 233 -6.14 1.87 23.20
C GLY A 233 -4.76 1.32 23.63
N PRO A 234 -4.05 2.04 24.54
CA PRO A 234 -2.67 1.72 24.88
C PRO A 234 -2.56 0.36 25.57
N CYS A 235 -1.56 -0.43 25.18
CA CYS A 235 -1.33 -1.75 25.77
C CYS A 235 -0.90 -1.62 27.24
N GLU A 236 -1.55 -2.38 28.14
CA GLU A 236 -1.15 -2.44 29.56
C GLU A 236 0.31 -2.87 29.75
N LYS A 237 0.80 -3.72 28.85
CA LYS A 237 2.21 -4.07 28.71
C LYS A 237 2.65 -3.71 27.29
N PRO A 238 3.57 -2.74 27.13
CA PRO A 238 3.98 -2.32 25.82
C PRO A 238 4.65 -3.50 25.08
N PRO A 239 4.16 -3.87 23.90
CA PRO A 239 4.81 -4.85 23.04
C PRO A 239 6.22 -4.42 22.63
N VAL A 240 6.99 -5.35 22.09
CA VAL A 240 8.29 -5.03 21.45
C VAL A 240 8.13 -5.04 19.94
N LEU A 241 8.65 -4.02 19.28
CA LEU A 241 8.85 -4.01 17.85
C LEU A 241 10.34 -4.25 17.56
N PHE A 242 10.62 -5.33 16.83
CA PHE A 242 11.95 -5.73 16.41
C PHE A 242 12.12 -5.44 14.91
N LEU A 243 13.02 -4.53 14.58
CA LEU A 243 13.29 -4.08 13.21
C LEU A 243 14.53 -4.78 12.67
N VAL A 244 14.39 -5.46 11.55
CA VAL A 244 15.46 -6.25 10.92
C VAL A 244 15.68 -5.76 9.50
N GLY A 245 16.90 -5.34 9.18
CA GLY A 245 17.28 -4.93 7.82
C GLY A 245 18.79 -4.75 7.71
N ASP A 246 19.28 -4.57 6.48
CA ASP A 246 20.69 -4.23 6.24
C ASP A 246 21.07 -2.85 6.80
N ARG A 247 22.37 -2.58 6.96
CA ARG A 247 22.93 -1.31 7.46
C ARG A 247 22.58 -0.07 6.61
N ASP A 248 22.18 -0.27 5.36
CA ASP A 248 21.82 0.81 4.44
C ASP A 248 20.39 1.33 4.69
N TYR A 249 19.66 0.74 5.65
CA TYR A 249 18.34 1.20 6.06
C TYR A 249 18.40 2.10 7.31
N GLU A 250 17.72 3.24 7.20
CA GLU A 250 17.43 4.13 8.31
C GLU A 250 15.96 3.95 8.72
N TRP A 251 15.71 3.78 10.01
CA TRP A 251 14.35 3.59 10.53
C TRP A 251 13.81 4.92 11.04
N ASN A 252 12.73 5.41 10.42
CA ASN A 252 12.02 6.58 10.90
C ASN A 252 10.77 6.14 11.68
N LEU A 253 10.72 6.52 12.95
CA LEU A 253 9.66 6.16 13.88
C LEU A 253 8.99 7.44 14.42
N PRO A 254 7.67 7.44 14.61
CA PRO A 254 6.98 8.60 15.15
C PRO A 254 7.44 8.88 16.60
N ALA A 255 7.39 10.15 17.00
CA ALA A 255 7.91 10.61 18.30
C ALA A 255 7.21 9.98 19.52
N THR A 256 5.96 9.55 19.35
CA THR A 256 5.19 8.79 20.33
C THR A 256 5.01 7.37 19.82
N PHE A 257 5.57 6.40 20.54
CA PHE A 257 5.54 4.99 20.17
C PHE A 257 5.15 4.13 21.37
N ASP A 258 4.09 3.33 21.22
CA ASP A 258 3.54 2.49 22.30
C ASP A 258 4.31 1.17 22.50
N PHE A 259 5.41 0.99 21.76
CA PHE A 259 6.22 -0.23 21.73
C PHE A 259 7.62 0.05 22.27
N GLY A 260 8.22 -0.94 22.92
CA GLY A 260 9.68 -0.99 23.07
C GLY A 260 10.30 -1.26 21.69
N ILE A 261 11.38 -0.56 21.34
CA ILE A 261 12.02 -0.67 20.02
C ILE A 261 13.36 -1.38 20.16
N GLU A 262 13.57 -2.41 19.35
CA GLU A 262 14.84 -3.09 19.17
C GLU A 262 15.18 -3.14 17.68
N VAL A 263 16.46 -2.93 17.34
CA VAL A 263 16.93 -2.86 15.95
C VAL A 263 18.10 -3.82 15.76
N SER A 264 18.05 -4.60 14.69
CA SER A 264 19.14 -5.46 14.23
C SER A 264 19.56 -5.02 12.82
N GLN A 265 20.85 -4.69 12.66
CA GLN A 265 21.50 -4.29 11.40
C GLN A 265 22.69 -5.18 11.06
#